data_AF-A0A067M3Q7-F1
#
_entry.id   AF-A0A067M3Q7-F1
#
_cell.length_a   1.000
_cell.length_b   1.000
_cell.length_c   1.000
_cell.angle_alpha   90.00
_cell.angle_beta   90.00
_cell.angle_gamma   90.00
#
_symmetry.space_group_name_H-M   'P 1'
#
loop_
_entity.id
_entity.type
_entity.pdbx_description
1 polymer ?
#
loop_
_entity_poly.entity_id
_entity_poly.type
_entity_poly.pdbx_seq_one_letter_code
_entity_poly.pdbx_strand_id
1 'polypeptide(L)'
;MKAIALQLPSDIVLNVYRLKYQNHDTDLLDLSHVCHIWRDALHKFPDFWANVDIHLGKRNPDQKADYWVKRAGQKPLVISILSRGPQPGPPAATSQPDAILVRLGLVLRGCMDRWDSFTMHTSLQAIERLLPICTGYTPRLRIFSLDCWWHSSRNARRLLMPLLPPVEPPSDSSRLSVSIHNCIPRFTMFGAGITRLSVDFSVDSDNDLFHMDDLIGLFQSCPNLIDFDFSALSSEYAEPLATHESILLRRLATLSISWIWNIADILDLLQLPSLESITLYQVDWSHASKAALWNIFRSSHSLSSVIIGQDGDDCYERDPNPLHQTPLTLNNVTTLYMQGRHLSTLLDLLTLPNLEELDLSDATISTAHRLISLSPKLHDLSLCNLDPVFADFELDPAPIPILIPDPTLAPIFLPALTSLQISSFPAFVNYIHAPHLSTLKLGSRYGNYPRVVNSREFLRPAIERAAPALRVLHLRGLDAGDKDVQWCLERLSVLEELNVSSCAISDSVLSALASELPPSPGGPGQNSGWLLPRLKKFGFDGNDGVTPGGAIQFLASRTLNPTPDIAGEFGFKGMPLSRDDATTIMSYGPFLSMPHVVVFHMNLEDNGEV
;
A
#
# COMPACT_ATOMS: atom_id res chain seq x y z
N MET A 1 15.80 -17.47 -42.48
CA MET A 1 16.72 -17.94 -41.40
C MET A 1 16.97 -19.45 -41.48
N LYS A 2 17.54 -19.99 -42.57
CA LYS A 2 17.91 -21.42 -42.67
C LYS A 2 19.43 -21.69 -42.67
N ALA A 3 20.25 -20.64 -42.68
CA ALA A 3 21.70 -20.75 -42.91
C ALA A 3 22.58 -20.56 -41.66
N ILE A 4 22.00 -20.26 -40.48
CA ILE A 4 22.74 -20.16 -39.20
C ILE A 4 22.36 -21.34 -38.28
N ALA A 5 21.97 -22.49 -38.85
CA ALA A 5 21.98 -23.75 -38.11
C ALA A 5 23.43 -24.28 -38.04
N LEU A 6 24.35 -23.44 -37.57
CA LEU A 6 25.64 -23.89 -37.06
C LEU A 6 25.34 -24.93 -35.97
N GLN A 7 26.03 -26.06 -36.03
CA GLN A 7 25.94 -27.12 -35.02
C GLN A 7 26.45 -26.58 -33.68
N LEU A 8 25.61 -25.82 -32.97
CA LEU A 8 25.87 -25.45 -31.59
C LEU A 8 25.94 -26.75 -30.79
N PRO A 9 27.03 -27.00 -30.04
CA PRO A 9 27.09 -28.17 -29.21
C PRO A 9 26.02 -28.10 -28.11
N SER A 10 25.57 -29.27 -27.64
CA SER A 10 24.36 -29.40 -26.82
C SER A 10 24.43 -28.63 -25.49
N ASP A 11 25.63 -28.44 -24.97
CA ASP A 11 25.93 -27.63 -23.79
C ASP A 11 25.60 -26.14 -24.00
N ILE A 12 25.90 -25.58 -25.17
CA ILE A 12 25.55 -24.19 -25.51
C ILE A 12 24.04 -24.05 -25.62
N VAL A 13 23.36 -25.01 -26.24
CA VAL A 13 21.90 -25.02 -26.34
C VAL A 13 21.25 -25.10 -24.94
N LEU A 14 21.77 -25.96 -24.06
CA LEU A 14 21.34 -26.03 -22.66
C LEU A 14 21.55 -24.71 -21.91
N ASN A 15 22.66 -24.01 -22.17
CA ASN A 15 22.91 -22.69 -21.57
C ASN A 15 21.92 -21.63 -22.10
N VAL A 16 21.53 -21.67 -23.37
CA VAL A 16 20.45 -20.80 -23.89
C VAL A 16 19.13 -21.09 -23.17
N TYR A 17 18.78 -22.37 -22.98
CA TYR A 17 17.60 -22.76 -22.20
C TYR A 17 17.67 -22.23 -20.77
N ARG A 18 18.82 -22.33 -20.10
CA ARG A 18 19.00 -21.80 -18.73
C ARG A 18 18.82 -20.28 -18.67
N LEU A 19 19.43 -19.55 -19.60
CA LEU A 19 19.31 -18.09 -19.66
C LEU A 19 17.87 -17.65 -19.91
N LYS A 20 17.17 -18.33 -20.83
CA LYS A 20 15.75 -18.04 -21.09
C LYS A 20 14.84 -18.43 -19.92
N TYR A 21 15.10 -19.57 -19.28
CA TYR A 21 14.38 -20.01 -18.09
C TYR A 21 14.53 -19.03 -16.91
N GLN A 22 15.73 -18.49 -16.70
CA GLN A 22 15.98 -17.47 -15.67
C GLN A 22 15.23 -16.16 -15.92
N ASN A 23 14.83 -15.90 -17.17
CA ASN A 23 14.03 -14.73 -17.53
C ASN A 23 12.51 -14.99 -17.46
N HIS A 24 12.08 -16.15 -16.93
CA HIS A 24 10.68 -16.57 -16.86
C HIS A 24 9.94 -16.55 -18.22
N ASP A 25 10.67 -16.78 -19.31
CA ASP A 25 10.11 -16.78 -20.66
C ASP A 25 9.31 -18.07 -20.90
N THR A 26 8.02 -17.96 -21.21
CA THR A 26 7.12 -19.10 -21.43
C THR A 26 7.37 -19.83 -22.75
N ASP A 27 8.19 -19.25 -23.63
CA ASP A 27 8.35 -19.70 -25.03
C ASP A 27 9.47 -20.73 -25.19
N LEU A 28 9.90 -21.40 -24.12
CA LEU A 28 10.94 -22.44 -24.18
C LEU A 28 10.55 -23.63 -25.06
N LEU A 29 9.25 -23.92 -25.18
CA LEU A 29 8.77 -24.95 -26.10
C LEU A 29 9.01 -24.56 -27.57
N ASP A 30 8.94 -23.27 -27.90
CA ASP A 30 9.17 -22.78 -29.26
C ASP A 30 10.61 -23.02 -29.72
N LEU A 31 11.57 -22.91 -28.81
CA LEU A 31 12.97 -23.26 -29.06
C LEU A 31 13.14 -24.76 -29.42
N SER A 32 12.28 -25.63 -28.90
CA SER A 32 12.33 -27.07 -29.22
C SER A 32 11.84 -27.41 -30.64
N HIS A 33 11.19 -26.45 -31.31
CA HIS A 33 10.76 -26.58 -32.69
C HIS A 33 11.86 -26.23 -33.71
N VAL A 34 13.02 -25.72 -33.27
CA VAL A 34 14.15 -25.35 -34.15
C VAL A 34 14.74 -26.58 -34.85
N CYS A 35 15.22 -27.58 -34.09
CA CYS A 35 15.71 -28.85 -34.64
C CYS A 35 15.73 -29.97 -33.58
N HIS A 36 16.10 -31.20 -33.98
CA HIS A 36 16.12 -32.35 -33.07
C HIS A 36 17.10 -32.18 -31.90
N ILE A 37 18.27 -31.55 -32.12
CA ILE A 37 19.27 -31.30 -31.07
C ILE A 37 18.69 -30.43 -29.96
N TRP A 38 17.96 -29.37 -30.30
CA TRP A 38 17.34 -28.47 -29.33
C TRP A 38 16.25 -29.18 -28.53
N ARG A 39 15.43 -29.99 -29.21
CA ARG A 39 14.42 -30.82 -28.54
C ARG A 39 15.04 -31.85 -27.59
N ASP A 40 16.11 -32.51 -28.01
CA ASP A 40 16.81 -33.50 -27.18
C ASP A 40 17.52 -32.84 -25.99
N ALA A 41 18.09 -31.65 -26.20
CA ALA A 41 18.66 -30.84 -25.12
C ALA A 41 17.58 -30.47 -24.10
N LEU A 42 16.41 -30.00 -24.53
CA LEU A 42 15.28 -29.70 -23.64
C LEU A 42 14.81 -30.94 -22.86
N HIS A 43 14.70 -32.11 -23.51
CA HIS A 43 14.33 -33.36 -22.83
C HIS A 43 15.36 -33.81 -21.78
N LYS A 44 16.62 -33.44 -21.94
CA LYS A 44 17.71 -33.74 -20.98
C LYS A 44 17.82 -32.69 -19.86
N PHE A 45 17.01 -31.63 -19.88
CA PHE A 45 17.06 -30.54 -18.92
C PHE A 45 15.89 -30.64 -17.91
N PRO A 46 16.02 -31.43 -16.82
CA PRO A 46 14.91 -31.71 -15.89
C PRO A 46 14.39 -30.47 -15.17
N ASP A 47 15.20 -29.43 -14.98
CA ASP A 47 14.79 -28.20 -14.29
C ASP A 47 13.68 -27.45 -15.07
N PHE A 48 13.68 -27.53 -16.40
CA PHE A 48 12.59 -26.98 -17.21
C PHE A 48 11.26 -27.66 -16.92
N TRP A 49 11.28 -28.98 -16.73
CA TRP A 49 10.07 -29.79 -16.51
C TRP A 49 9.57 -29.73 -15.06
N ALA A 50 10.36 -29.17 -14.14
CA ALA A 50 10.02 -29.04 -12.73
C ALA A 50 8.90 -28.03 -12.47
N ASN A 51 8.73 -27.05 -13.36
CA ASN A 51 7.62 -26.10 -13.33
C ASN A 51 6.44 -26.67 -14.11
N VAL A 52 5.43 -27.18 -13.43
CA VAL A 52 4.31 -27.89 -14.06
C VAL A 52 3.09 -26.97 -14.13
N ASP A 53 2.88 -26.34 -15.30
CA ASP A 53 1.72 -25.49 -15.55
C ASP A 53 0.57 -26.28 -16.20
N ILE A 54 -0.56 -26.36 -15.52
CA ILE A 54 -1.70 -27.19 -15.91
C ILE A 54 -2.90 -26.28 -16.11
N HIS A 55 -3.43 -26.23 -17.34
CA HIS A 55 -4.68 -25.52 -17.61
C HIS A 55 -5.82 -26.51 -17.70
N LEU A 56 -6.78 -26.43 -16.79
CA LEU A 56 -7.93 -27.35 -16.75
C LEU A 56 -8.78 -27.24 -18.02
N GLY A 57 -8.87 -26.05 -18.63
CA GLY A 57 -9.61 -25.83 -19.88
C GLY A 57 -8.93 -26.38 -21.16
N LYS A 58 -7.68 -26.86 -21.09
CA LYS A 58 -6.97 -27.43 -22.25
C LYS A 58 -7.22 -28.95 -22.36
N ARG A 59 -6.91 -29.54 -23.52
CA ARG A 59 -7.09 -30.98 -23.76
C ARG A 59 -6.11 -31.80 -22.91
N ASN A 60 -6.63 -32.83 -22.24
CA ASN A 60 -5.88 -33.84 -21.47
C ASN A 60 -4.87 -33.27 -20.45
N PRO A 61 -5.32 -32.43 -19.49
CA PRO A 61 -4.43 -31.82 -18.50
C PRO A 61 -3.71 -32.86 -17.61
N ASP A 62 -4.36 -33.99 -17.35
CA ASP A 62 -3.82 -35.15 -16.63
C ASP A 62 -2.63 -35.78 -17.36
N GLN A 63 -2.72 -35.97 -18.68
CA GLN A 63 -1.62 -36.53 -19.48
C GLN A 63 -0.44 -35.55 -19.57
N LYS A 64 -0.72 -34.25 -19.67
CA LYS A 64 0.32 -33.22 -19.61
C LYS A 64 1.05 -33.28 -18.26
N ALA A 65 0.32 -33.29 -17.15
CA ALA A 65 0.90 -33.37 -15.83
C ALA A 65 1.79 -34.61 -15.67
N ASP A 66 1.29 -35.79 -16.05
CA ASP A 66 2.05 -37.05 -15.97
C ASP A 66 3.35 -36.99 -16.79
N TYR A 67 3.28 -36.45 -18.01
CA TYR A 67 4.45 -36.27 -18.86
C TYR A 67 5.50 -35.34 -18.21
N TRP A 68 5.09 -34.19 -17.69
CA TRP A 68 6.00 -33.21 -17.08
C TRP A 68 6.61 -33.75 -15.79
N VAL A 69 5.80 -34.35 -14.92
CA VAL A 69 6.24 -34.95 -13.65
C VAL A 69 7.27 -36.06 -13.87
N LYS A 70 7.10 -36.89 -14.91
CA LYS A 70 8.09 -37.92 -15.29
C LYS A 70 9.39 -37.31 -15.79
N ARG A 71 9.32 -36.26 -16.62
CA ARG A 71 10.50 -35.59 -17.19
C ARG A 71 11.30 -34.79 -16.17
N ALA A 72 10.63 -34.24 -15.15
CA ALA A 72 11.29 -33.55 -14.05
C ALA A 72 12.22 -34.47 -13.21
N GLY A 73 12.06 -35.80 -13.31
CA GLY A 73 12.87 -36.74 -12.54
C GLY A 73 12.67 -36.53 -11.04
N GLN A 74 13.73 -36.42 -10.26
CA GLN A 74 13.68 -36.21 -8.80
C GLN A 74 13.75 -34.73 -8.37
N LYS A 75 13.55 -33.81 -9.31
CA LYS A 75 13.60 -32.38 -9.00
C LYS A 75 12.41 -31.96 -8.14
N PRO A 76 12.60 -30.95 -7.26
CA PRO A 76 11.48 -30.29 -6.59
C PRO A 76 10.53 -29.72 -7.64
N LEU A 77 9.23 -29.81 -7.40
CA LEU A 77 8.19 -29.39 -8.34
C LEU A 77 7.56 -28.07 -7.91
N VAL A 78 7.38 -27.18 -8.88
CA VAL A 78 6.57 -25.97 -8.78
C VAL A 78 5.33 -26.20 -9.63
N ILE A 79 4.18 -26.44 -9.02
CA ILE A 79 2.96 -26.81 -9.73
C ILE A 79 2.00 -25.63 -9.72
N SER A 80 1.51 -25.24 -10.90
CA SER A 80 0.49 -24.21 -11.08
C SER A 80 -0.69 -24.78 -11.83
N ILE A 81 -1.88 -24.71 -11.24
CA ILE A 81 -3.12 -25.19 -11.83
C ILE A 81 -4.02 -24.00 -12.09
N LEU A 82 -4.31 -23.74 -13.36
CA LEU A 82 -5.09 -22.62 -13.82
C LEU A 82 -6.38 -23.13 -14.46
N SER A 83 -7.51 -22.51 -14.15
CA SER A 83 -8.72 -22.63 -14.95
C SER A 83 -8.98 -21.33 -15.70
N ARG A 84 -9.67 -21.43 -16.84
CA ARG A 84 -10.09 -20.22 -17.56
C ARG A 84 -11.12 -19.53 -16.68
N GLY A 85 -10.91 -18.24 -16.41
CA GLY A 85 -11.86 -17.44 -15.64
C GLY A 85 -13.21 -17.36 -16.31
N PRO A 86 -14.26 -16.93 -15.58
CA PRO A 86 -15.56 -16.69 -16.15
C PRO A 86 -15.40 -15.82 -17.40
N GLN A 87 -15.61 -16.41 -18.56
CA GLN A 87 -15.80 -15.62 -19.76
C GLN A 87 -17.18 -14.97 -19.59
N PRO A 88 -17.36 -13.68 -19.90
CA PRO A 88 -18.64 -12.98 -19.77
C PRO A 88 -19.79 -13.50 -20.67
N GLY A 89 -19.72 -14.75 -21.14
CA GLY A 89 -20.77 -15.41 -21.89
C GLY A 89 -21.69 -16.23 -20.98
N PRO A 90 -22.89 -16.59 -21.48
CA PRO A 90 -23.78 -17.50 -20.78
C PRO A 90 -23.01 -18.79 -20.43
N PRO A 91 -23.23 -19.37 -19.24
CA PRO A 91 -22.53 -20.57 -18.81
C PRO A 91 -22.85 -21.70 -19.78
N ALA A 92 -21.96 -21.91 -20.76
CA ALA A 92 -21.99 -23.12 -21.55
C ALA A 92 -21.82 -24.25 -20.54
N ALA A 93 -22.81 -25.13 -20.46
CA ALA A 93 -22.89 -26.24 -19.51
C ALA A 93 -21.83 -27.33 -19.80
N THR A 94 -20.60 -26.93 -20.12
CA THR A 94 -19.44 -27.81 -20.13
C THR A 94 -19.08 -28.09 -18.69
N SER A 95 -19.86 -28.97 -18.05
CA SER A 95 -19.38 -29.72 -16.89
C SER A 95 -18.08 -30.37 -17.32
N GLN A 96 -16.97 -29.84 -16.82
CA GLN A 96 -15.69 -30.52 -16.93
C GLN A 96 -15.91 -31.95 -16.41
N PRO A 97 -15.56 -32.99 -17.18
CA PRO A 97 -15.85 -34.34 -16.74
C PRO A 97 -15.02 -34.64 -15.49
N ASP A 98 -15.70 -34.92 -14.38
CA ASP A 98 -15.13 -35.24 -13.06
C ASP A 98 -13.96 -36.23 -13.17
N ALA A 99 -14.03 -37.15 -14.13
CA ALA A 99 -12.98 -38.12 -14.45
C ALA A 99 -11.61 -37.49 -14.77
N ILE A 100 -11.55 -36.31 -15.40
CA ILE A 100 -10.29 -35.60 -15.68
C ILE A 100 -9.64 -35.12 -14.38
N LEU A 101 -10.41 -34.48 -13.50
CA LEU A 101 -9.91 -34.00 -12.20
C LEU A 101 -9.43 -35.16 -11.33
N VAL A 102 -10.15 -36.29 -11.35
CA VAL A 102 -9.74 -37.49 -10.62
C VAL A 102 -8.41 -38.01 -11.13
N ARG A 103 -8.24 -38.18 -12.45
CA ARG A 103 -6.97 -38.66 -13.03
C ARG A 103 -5.83 -37.69 -12.77
N LEU A 104 -6.09 -36.38 -12.88
CA LEU A 104 -5.10 -35.36 -12.54
C LEU A 104 -4.69 -35.45 -11.07
N GLY A 105 -5.64 -35.56 -10.15
CA GLY A 105 -5.38 -35.69 -8.72
C GLY A 105 -4.53 -36.92 -8.39
N LEU A 106 -4.74 -38.04 -9.08
CA LEU A 106 -3.92 -39.24 -8.91
C LEU A 106 -2.46 -39.02 -9.35
N VAL A 107 -2.23 -38.32 -10.46
CA VAL A 107 -0.88 -37.95 -10.92
C VAL A 107 -0.19 -37.05 -9.89
N LEU A 108 -0.89 -36.01 -9.45
CA LEU A 108 -0.38 -35.04 -8.48
C LEU A 108 -0.07 -35.68 -7.13
N ARG A 109 -0.95 -36.57 -6.65
CA ARG A 109 -0.72 -37.35 -5.43
C ARG A 109 0.56 -38.18 -5.50
N GLY A 110 0.87 -38.73 -6.68
CA GLY A 110 2.05 -39.56 -6.91
C GLY A 110 3.40 -38.82 -6.84
N CYS A 111 3.40 -37.48 -6.74
CA CYS A 111 4.63 -36.67 -6.68
C CYS A 111 4.65 -35.65 -5.53
N MET A 112 3.76 -35.79 -4.54
CA MET A 112 3.62 -34.87 -3.39
C MET A 112 4.89 -34.75 -2.54
N ASP A 113 5.72 -35.79 -2.50
CA ASP A 113 7.02 -35.80 -1.81
C ASP A 113 8.01 -34.78 -2.37
N ARG A 114 7.79 -34.35 -3.61
CA ARG A 114 8.66 -33.41 -4.33
C ARG A 114 8.08 -32.00 -4.44
N TRP A 115 6.88 -31.74 -3.94
CA TRP A 115 6.28 -30.41 -4.08
C TRP A 115 7.08 -29.39 -3.30
N ASP A 116 7.57 -28.37 -3.99
CA ASP A 116 8.23 -27.19 -3.40
C ASP A 116 7.23 -26.03 -3.34
N SER A 117 6.44 -25.85 -4.41
CA SER A 117 5.35 -24.88 -4.49
C SER A 117 4.12 -25.49 -5.17
N PHE A 118 2.94 -25.21 -4.63
CA PHE A 118 1.67 -25.64 -5.22
C PHE A 118 0.68 -24.48 -5.21
N THR A 119 0.32 -24.02 -6.41
CA THR A 119 -0.62 -22.92 -6.62
C THR A 119 -1.81 -23.41 -7.43
N MET A 120 -3.02 -23.10 -6.98
CA MET A 120 -4.24 -23.42 -7.70
C MET A 120 -5.14 -22.19 -7.81
N HIS A 121 -5.46 -21.81 -9.03
CA HIS A 121 -6.27 -20.65 -9.37
C HIS A 121 -7.40 -21.10 -10.31
N THR A 122 -8.53 -21.45 -9.71
CA THR A 122 -9.63 -22.15 -10.38
C THR A 122 -10.95 -21.96 -9.63
N SER A 123 -12.03 -22.49 -10.17
CA SER A 123 -13.30 -22.53 -9.45
C SER A 123 -13.21 -23.38 -8.18
N LEU A 124 -13.93 -22.95 -7.15
CA LEU A 124 -14.00 -23.65 -5.87
C LEU A 124 -14.40 -25.13 -6.02
N GLN A 125 -15.32 -25.44 -6.93
CA GLN A 125 -15.74 -26.82 -7.21
C GLN A 125 -14.57 -27.71 -7.68
N ALA A 126 -13.65 -27.17 -8.49
CA ALA A 126 -12.49 -27.93 -8.93
C ALA A 126 -11.52 -28.18 -7.76
N ILE A 127 -11.33 -27.20 -6.88
CA ILE A 127 -10.52 -27.33 -5.65
C ILE A 127 -11.12 -28.40 -4.73
N GLU A 128 -12.41 -28.31 -4.42
CA GLU A 128 -13.12 -29.26 -3.55
C GLU A 128 -13.06 -30.71 -4.07
N ARG A 129 -12.96 -30.90 -5.38
CA ARG A 129 -12.84 -32.23 -5.99
C ARG A 129 -11.40 -32.72 -6.07
N LEU A 130 -10.46 -31.84 -6.37
CA LEU A 130 -9.06 -32.20 -6.61
C LEU A 130 -8.28 -32.36 -5.30
N LEU A 131 -8.51 -31.48 -4.34
CA LEU A 131 -7.73 -31.40 -3.10
C LEU A 131 -7.88 -32.66 -2.23
N PRO A 132 -9.09 -33.25 -2.01
CA PRO A 132 -9.23 -34.50 -1.26
C PRO A 132 -8.49 -35.69 -1.88
N ILE A 133 -8.25 -35.67 -3.20
CA ILE A 133 -7.48 -36.71 -3.88
C ILE A 133 -5.98 -36.55 -3.58
N CYS A 134 -5.53 -35.31 -3.43
CA CYS A 134 -4.17 -34.94 -3.06
C CYS A 134 -3.96 -35.01 -1.53
N THR A 135 -4.33 -36.13 -0.91
CA THR A 135 -4.11 -36.39 0.52
C THR A 135 -2.77 -37.10 0.72
N GLY A 136 -1.88 -36.52 1.54
CA GLY A 136 -0.57 -37.11 1.83
C GLY A 136 0.45 -36.13 2.42
N TYR A 137 1.67 -36.63 2.63
CA TYR A 137 2.80 -35.84 3.10
C TYR A 137 3.38 -34.97 1.99
N THR A 138 3.70 -33.72 2.34
CA THR A 138 4.35 -32.74 1.45
C THR A 138 5.60 -32.17 2.11
N PRO A 139 6.63 -33.00 2.36
CA PRO A 139 7.76 -32.64 3.23
C PRO A 139 8.62 -31.48 2.71
N ARG A 140 8.53 -31.17 1.41
CA ARG A 140 9.31 -30.10 0.77
C ARG A 140 8.50 -28.84 0.49
N LEU A 141 7.20 -28.84 0.80
CA LEU A 141 6.30 -27.77 0.42
C LEU A 141 6.62 -26.52 1.23
N ARG A 142 6.91 -25.43 0.51
CA ARG A 142 7.23 -24.12 1.06
C ARG A 142 6.14 -23.10 0.77
N ILE A 143 5.50 -23.22 -0.39
CA ILE A 143 4.44 -22.30 -0.82
C ILE A 143 3.20 -23.12 -1.18
N PHE A 144 2.09 -22.81 -0.54
CA PHE A 144 0.78 -23.33 -0.89
C PHE A 144 -0.17 -22.16 -1.10
N SER A 145 -0.68 -22.00 -2.32
CA SER A 145 -1.54 -20.88 -2.67
C SER A 145 -2.82 -21.37 -3.32
N LEU A 146 -3.96 -20.92 -2.80
CA LEU A 146 -5.26 -21.14 -3.41
C LEU A 146 -5.90 -19.80 -3.72
N ASP A 147 -6.38 -19.65 -4.94
CA ASP A 147 -7.22 -18.53 -5.33
C ASP A 147 -8.49 -19.11 -5.95
N CYS A 148 -9.57 -19.01 -5.19
CA CYS A 148 -10.86 -19.51 -5.58
C CYS A 148 -11.62 -18.41 -6.32
N TRP A 149 -12.01 -18.66 -7.56
CA TRP A 149 -12.99 -17.80 -8.20
C TRP A 149 -14.39 -18.34 -7.98
N TRP A 150 -15.29 -17.44 -7.60
CA TRP A 150 -16.65 -17.80 -7.24
C TRP A 150 -17.63 -17.55 -8.36
N HIS A 151 -18.59 -18.46 -8.46
CA HIS A 151 -19.77 -18.30 -9.30
C HIS A 151 -20.99 -18.27 -8.38
N SER A 152 -21.32 -17.08 -7.87
CA SER A 152 -22.60 -16.74 -7.23
C SER A 152 -23.17 -17.74 -6.22
N SER A 153 -22.35 -18.57 -5.57
CA SER A 153 -22.84 -19.58 -4.65
C SER A 153 -23.01 -18.95 -3.28
N ARG A 154 -24.26 -18.90 -2.82
CA ARG A 154 -24.72 -18.31 -1.56
C ARG A 154 -24.32 -19.09 -0.30
N ASN A 155 -23.11 -19.65 -0.22
CA ASN A 155 -22.62 -20.19 1.04
C ASN A 155 -21.11 -19.98 1.16
N ALA A 156 -20.67 -19.28 2.21
CA ALA A 156 -19.28 -19.23 2.64
C ALA A 156 -18.76 -20.66 2.84
N ARG A 157 -17.96 -21.15 1.89
CA ARG A 157 -17.50 -22.53 1.90
C ARG A 157 -16.21 -22.66 2.66
N ARG A 158 -16.21 -23.66 3.53
CA ARG A 158 -15.10 -24.02 4.38
C ARG A 158 -14.37 -25.18 3.75
N LEU A 159 -13.12 -24.96 3.39
CA LEU A 159 -12.32 -25.90 2.62
C LEU A 159 -11.44 -26.73 3.56
N LEU A 160 -11.74 -28.02 3.69
CA LEU A 160 -10.90 -28.94 4.44
C LEU A 160 -9.56 -29.13 3.72
N MET A 161 -8.45 -28.94 4.44
CA MET A 161 -7.10 -29.13 3.92
C MET A 161 -6.58 -30.52 4.29
N PRO A 162 -6.47 -31.46 3.34
CA PRO A 162 -6.12 -32.85 3.59
C PRO A 162 -4.60 -33.11 3.47
N LEU A 163 -3.78 -32.07 3.62
CA LEU A 163 -2.34 -32.19 3.58
C LEU A 163 -1.82 -32.61 4.97
N LEU A 164 -0.73 -33.37 5.00
CA LEU A 164 -0.04 -33.71 6.24
C LEU A 164 1.21 -32.85 6.40
N PRO A 165 1.54 -32.43 7.64
CA PRO A 165 2.69 -31.58 7.90
C PRO A 165 4.01 -32.31 7.56
N PRO A 166 5.11 -31.57 7.36
CA PRO A 166 6.44 -32.17 7.28
C PRO A 166 6.74 -32.95 8.57
N VAL A 167 7.45 -34.08 8.44
CA VAL A 167 7.82 -34.92 9.59
C VAL A 167 8.89 -34.23 10.46
N GLU A 168 9.70 -33.37 9.85
CA GLU A 168 10.76 -32.65 10.54
C GLU A 168 10.23 -31.33 11.10
N PRO A 169 10.58 -30.98 12.35
CA PRO A 169 10.23 -29.68 12.92
C PRO A 169 10.80 -28.58 12.03
N PRO A 170 10.07 -27.46 11.84
CA PRO A 170 10.49 -26.41 10.93
C PRO A 170 11.83 -25.83 11.40
N SER A 171 12.90 -26.17 10.66
CA SER A 171 14.12 -25.39 10.69
C SER A 171 13.83 -23.97 10.18
N ASP A 172 14.65 -22.98 10.52
CA ASP A 172 14.47 -21.63 9.98
C ASP A 172 14.47 -21.58 8.44
N SER A 173 15.04 -22.61 7.79
CA SER A 173 15.09 -22.77 6.33
C SER A 173 13.82 -23.37 5.70
N SER A 174 12.88 -23.90 6.49
CA SER A 174 11.68 -24.61 6.03
C SER A 174 10.39 -23.91 6.50
N ARG A 175 10.25 -22.63 6.15
CA ARG A 175 9.04 -21.85 6.42
C ARG A 175 7.98 -22.17 5.38
N LEU A 176 6.88 -22.79 5.82
CA LEU A 176 5.69 -22.98 4.99
C LEU A 176 4.85 -21.71 5.02
N SER A 177 4.57 -21.19 3.82
CA SER A 177 3.72 -20.04 3.55
C SER A 177 2.44 -20.51 2.86
N VAL A 178 1.30 -20.16 3.43
CA VAL A 178 -0.03 -20.49 2.93
C VAL A 178 -0.77 -19.19 2.60
N SER A 179 -1.28 -19.08 1.38
CA SER A 179 -2.11 -17.95 0.94
C SER A 179 -3.40 -18.45 0.33
N ILE A 180 -4.54 -17.96 0.82
CA ILE A 180 -5.85 -18.46 0.43
C ILE A 180 -6.77 -17.28 0.18
N HIS A 181 -7.26 -17.17 -1.05
CA HIS A 181 -8.18 -16.12 -1.46
C HIS A 181 -9.56 -16.73 -1.71
N ASN A 182 -10.58 -16.00 -1.28
CA ASN A 182 -12.00 -16.32 -1.42
C ASN A 182 -12.33 -17.74 -0.92
N CYS A 183 -11.78 -18.20 0.21
CA CYS A 183 -12.38 -19.32 0.94
C CYS A 183 -11.80 -19.38 2.35
N ILE A 184 -12.51 -20.06 3.25
CA ILE A 184 -12.09 -20.22 4.63
C ILE A 184 -11.43 -21.60 4.76
N PRO A 185 -10.11 -21.68 5.00
CA PRO A 185 -9.46 -22.97 5.19
C PRO A 185 -9.85 -23.61 6.52
N ARG A 186 -9.96 -24.93 6.52
CA ARG A 186 -9.98 -25.76 7.73
C ARG A 186 -8.77 -26.66 7.73
N PHE A 187 -7.78 -26.26 8.50
CA PHE A 187 -6.57 -27.04 8.66
C PHE A 187 -6.79 -28.18 9.63
N THR A 188 -6.19 -29.33 9.32
CA THR A 188 -6.07 -30.45 10.25
C THR A 188 -4.65 -30.43 10.82
N MET A 189 -3.90 -31.52 10.74
CA MET A 189 -2.50 -31.58 11.16
C MET A 189 -1.59 -30.66 10.32
N PHE A 190 -2.01 -30.28 9.11
CA PHE A 190 -1.26 -29.38 8.22
C PHE A 190 -0.92 -28.04 8.88
N GLY A 191 -1.85 -27.50 9.67
CA GLY A 191 -1.72 -26.17 10.27
C GLY A 191 -0.50 -26.03 11.17
N ALA A 192 -0.08 -27.11 11.82
CA ALA A 192 1.10 -27.12 12.68
C ALA A 192 2.41 -26.78 11.95
N GLY A 193 2.47 -27.02 10.63
CA GLY A 193 3.62 -26.65 9.81
C GLY A 193 3.60 -25.20 9.30
N ILE A 194 2.45 -24.52 9.37
CA ILE A 194 2.26 -23.20 8.78
C ILE A 194 2.95 -22.14 9.65
N THR A 195 3.82 -21.36 9.01
CA THR A 195 4.53 -20.24 9.64
C THR A 195 4.08 -18.89 9.13
N ARG A 196 3.55 -18.85 7.91
CA ARG A 196 2.94 -17.65 7.31
C ARG A 196 1.58 -18.02 6.76
N LEU A 197 0.56 -17.28 7.16
CA LEU A 197 -0.80 -17.52 6.69
C LEU A 197 -1.42 -16.19 6.27
N SER A 198 -1.84 -16.12 5.01
CA SER A 198 -2.63 -15.02 4.46
C SER A 198 -3.97 -15.58 4.01
N VAL A 199 -5.07 -15.04 4.53
CA VAL A 199 -6.43 -15.40 4.14
C VAL A 199 -7.18 -14.14 3.76
N ASP A 200 -7.56 -14.03 2.50
CA ASP A 200 -8.38 -12.92 2.00
C ASP A 200 -9.73 -13.45 1.55
N PHE A 201 -10.79 -12.88 2.09
CA PHE A 201 -12.16 -13.30 1.91
C PHE A 201 -13.02 -12.09 1.54
N SER A 202 -12.91 -11.66 0.28
CA SER A 202 -13.78 -10.63 -0.29
C SER A 202 -15.07 -11.26 -0.79
N VAL A 203 -16.18 -11.03 -0.10
CA VAL A 203 -17.50 -11.53 -0.52
C VAL A 203 -18.47 -10.39 -0.64
N ASP A 204 -19.21 -10.36 -1.74
CA ASP A 204 -20.33 -9.43 -1.93
C ASP A 204 -21.35 -9.63 -0.79
N SER A 205 -21.68 -8.50 -0.15
CA SER A 205 -22.22 -8.31 1.21
C SER A 205 -23.47 -9.10 1.63
N ASP A 206 -24.13 -9.85 0.77
CA ASP A 206 -25.56 -10.05 0.95
C ASP A 206 -25.96 -11.27 1.79
N ASN A 207 -25.18 -12.35 1.89
CA ASN A 207 -25.63 -13.54 2.66
C ASN A 207 -24.53 -14.49 3.21
N ASP A 208 -23.26 -14.33 2.84
CA ASP A 208 -22.21 -15.32 3.13
C ASP A 208 -21.20 -14.81 4.14
N LEU A 209 -21.62 -14.87 5.40
CA LEU A 209 -20.91 -14.24 6.47
C LEU A 209 -19.80 -15.15 7.00
N PHE A 210 -18.60 -14.59 7.04
CA PHE A 210 -17.50 -15.13 7.82
C PHE A 210 -17.92 -15.22 9.31
N HIS A 211 -17.68 -16.37 9.95
CA HIS A 211 -17.93 -16.55 11.39
C HIS A 211 -16.64 -16.47 12.17
N MET A 212 -16.64 -15.80 13.32
CA MET A 212 -15.43 -15.67 14.16
C MET A 212 -14.83 -17.00 14.60
N ASP A 213 -15.66 -18.04 14.81
CA ASP A 213 -15.21 -19.41 15.08
C ASP A 213 -14.24 -19.94 14.03
N ASP A 214 -14.38 -19.51 12.78
CA ASP A 214 -13.48 -19.94 11.71
C ASP A 214 -12.09 -19.36 11.92
N LEU A 215 -11.96 -18.08 12.28
CA LEU A 215 -10.66 -17.44 12.59
C LEU A 215 -10.03 -18.00 13.86
N ILE A 216 -10.83 -18.26 14.91
CA ILE A 216 -10.39 -18.98 16.11
C ILE A 216 -9.83 -20.35 15.72
N GLY A 217 -10.54 -21.07 14.85
CA GLY A 217 -10.10 -22.35 14.30
C GLY A 217 -8.76 -22.26 13.54
N LEU A 218 -8.51 -21.17 12.81
CA LEU A 218 -7.23 -20.93 12.15
C LEU A 218 -6.08 -20.78 13.15
N PHE A 219 -6.26 -19.96 14.20
CA PHE A 219 -5.24 -19.76 15.22
C PHE A 219 -4.95 -21.04 16.00
N GLN A 220 -5.98 -21.79 16.38
CA GLN A 220 -5.83 -23.09 17.06
C GLN A 220 -5.12 -24.13 16.19
N SER A 221 -5.38 -24.12 14.88
CA SER A 221 -4.76 -25.07 13.96
C SER A 221 -3.31 -24.70 13.62
N CYS A 222 -2.91 -23.43 13.78
CA CYS A 222 -1.61 -22.92 13.36
C CYS A 222 -0.80 -22.32 14.53
N PRO A 223 -0.38 -23.14 15.52
CA PRO A 223 0.32 -22.65 16.72
C PRO A 223 1.73 -22.09 16.44
N ASN A 224 2.30 -22.35 15.26
CA ASN A 224 3.65 -21.95 14.87
C ASN A 224 3.69 -20.71 13.95
N LEU A 225 2.59 -19.96 13.86
CA LEU A 225 2.52 -18.74 13.06
C LEU A 225 3.57 -17.71 13.50
N ILE A 226 4.19 -17.09 12.50
CA ILE A 226 5.11 -15.96 12.60
C ILE A 226 4.45 -14.73 11.98
N ASP A 227 3.90 -14.89 10.77
CA ASP A 227 3.18 -13.85 10.07
C ASP A 227 1.74 -14.31 9.81
N PHE A 228 0.77 -13.51 10.22
CA PHE A 228 -0.65 -13.76 9.98
C PHE A 228 -1.28 -12.52 9.36
N ASP A 229 -1.94 -12.70 8.22
CA ASP A 229 -2.68 -11.68 7.51
C ASP A 229 -4.08 -12.20 7.19
N PHE A 230 -5.09 -11.45 7.57
CA PHE A 230 -6.47 -11.85 7.42
C PHE A 230 -7.34 -10.67 7.01
N SER A 231 -8.09 -10.84 5.94
CA SER A 231 -9.04 -9.86 5.43
C SER A 231 -10.37 -10.58 5.20
N ALA A 232 -11.43 -10.16 5.88
CA ALA A 232 -12.77 -10.67 5.61
C ALA A 232 -13.82 -9.66 6.03
N LEU A 233 -14.85 -9.46 5.20
CA LEU A 233 -16.04 -8.70 5.57
C LEU A 233 -16.86 -9.52 6.58
N SER A 234 -16.78 -9.17 7.86
CA SER A 234 -17.59 -9.79 8.91
C SER A 234 -19.01 -9.24 8.92
N SER A 235 -19.98 -10.01 9.42
CA SER A 235 -21.31 -9.50 9.74
C SER A 235 -21.36 -8.76 11.08
N GLU A 236 -22.34 -7.87 11.21
CA GLU A 236 -22.59 -7.03 12.40
C GLU A 236 -23.23 -7.84 13.54
N TYR A 237 -23.79 -9.01 13.24
CA TYR A 237 -24.74 -9.71 14.11
C TYR A 237 -24.22 -11.04 14.65
N ALA A 238 -22.90 -11.21 14.78
CA ALA A 238 -22.37 -12.41 15.42
C ALA A 238 -22.84 -12.48 16.88
N GLU A 239 -23.48 -13.60 17.25
CA GLU A 239 -23.78 -13.90 18.65
C GLU A 239 -22.47 -13.90 19.46
N PRO A 240 -22.50 -13.47 20.73
CA PRO A 240 -21.32 -13.49 21.59
C PRO A 240 -20.71 -14.89 21.60
N LEU A 241 -19.40 -14.97 21.36
CA LEU A 241 -18.68 -16.24 21.36
C LEU A 241 -18.81 -16.93 22.72
N ALA A 242 -18.96 -18.25 22.71
CA ALA A 242 -18.85 -19.05 23.92
C ALA A 242 -17.47 -18.79 24.55
N THR A 243 -17.37 -18.84 25.88
CA THR A 243 -16.11 -18.58 26.60
C THR A 243 -15.01 -19.54 26.13
N HIS A 244 -14.14 -19.08 25.24
CA HIS A 244 -13.01 -19.84 24.72
C HIS A 244 -11.80 -19.68 25.63
N GLU A 245 -10.97 -20.72 25.70
CA GLU A 245 -9.66 -20.63 26.32
C GLU A 245 -8.76 -19.68 25.50
N SER A 246 -7.93 -18.90 26.18
CA SER A 246 -6.97 -18.01 25.53
C SER A 246 -5.98 -18.80 24.65
N ILE A 247 -5.73 -18.31 23.45
CA ILE A 247 -4.84 -18.91 22.46
C ILE A 247 -3.46 -18.24 22.55
N LEU A 248 -2.44 -19.03 22.87
CA LEU A 248 -1.06 -18.56 22.98
C LEU A 248 -0.30 -18.78 21.67
N LEU A 249 0.02 -17.70 20.95
CA LEU A 249 0.82 -17.73 19.72
C LEU A 249 2.23 -17.21 19.99
N ARG A 250 3.09 -18.07 20.52
CA ARG A 250 4.43 -17.69 21.02
C ARG A 250 5.36 -17.09 19.97
N ARG A 251 5.14 -17.37 18.69
CA ARG A 251 6.04 -17.00 17.59
C ARG A 251 5.48 -15.91 16.70
N LEU A 252 4.23 -15.49 16.92
CA LEU A 252 3.57 -14.52 16.04
C LEU A 252 4.24 -13.16 16.23
N ALA A 253 4.95 -12.71 15.20
CA ALA A 253 5.66 -11.45 15.15
C ALA A 253 4.85 -10.39 14.40
N THR A 254 4.13 -10.79 13.35
CA THR A 254 3.31 -9.89 12.53
C THR A 254 1.86 -10.33 12.54
N LEU A 255 0.96 -9.44 12.96
CA LEU A 255 -0.49 -9.63 12.93
C LEU A 255 -1.15 -8.55 12.06
N SER A 256 -1.80 -8.94 10.97
CA SER A 256 -2.59 -8.06 10.11
C SER A 256 -4.03 -8.56 10.06
N ILE A 257 -4.99 -7.71 10.42
CA ILE A 257 -6.42 -8.02 10.36
C ILE A 257 -7.16 -6.85 9.70
N SER A 258 -7.95 -7.16 8.68
CA SER A 258 -8.73 -6.18 7.92
C SER A 258 -10.21 -6.55 7.82
N TRP A 259 -11.08 -5.53 7.82
CA TRP A 259 -12.52 -5.64 7.56
C TRP A 259 -13.33 -6.42 8.61
N ILE A 260 -12.78 -6.60 9.82
CA ILE A 260 -13.46 -7.29 10.91
C ILE A 260 -14.10 -6.28 11.87
N TRP A 261 -15.42 -6.28 11.95
CA TRP A 261 -16.15 -5.41 12.87
C TRP A 261 -15.89 -5.78 14.34
N ASN A 262 -16.27 -6.97 14.81
CA ASN A 262 -16.07 -7.34 16.22
C ASN A 262 -14.65 -7.88 16.49
N ILE A 263 -13.65 -7.02 16.37
CA ILE A 263 -12.24 -7.38 16.59
C ILE A 263 -11.92 -7.66 18.07
N ALA A 264 -12.72 -7.12 19.00
CA ALA A 264 -12.53 -7.27 20.45
C ALA A 264 -12.44 -8.73 20.88
N ASP A 265 -13.40 -9.55 20.43
CA ASP A 265 -13.48 -10.96 20.82
C ASP A 265 -12.23 -11.74 20.36
N ILE A 266 -11.65 -11.37 19.21
CA ILE A 266 -10.44 -12.00 18.72
C ILE A 266 -9.22 -11.57 19.53
N LEU A 267 -9.06 -10.27 19.75
CA LEU A 267 -7.89 -9.73 20.45
C LEU A 267 -7.83 -10.17 21.92
N ASP A 268 -8.98 -10.25 22.61
CA ASP A 268 -9.03 -10.71 24.01
C ASP A 268 -8.70 -12.20 24.16
N LEU A 269 -8.91 -13.01 23.11
CA LEU A 269 -8.55 -14.42 23.11
C LEU A 269 -7.04 -14.64 22.86
N LEU A 270 -6.33 -13.68 22.28
CA LEU A 270 -4.95 -13.87 21.83
C LEU A 270 -3.91 -13.45 22.88
N GLN A 271 -2.94 -14.33 23.14
CA GLN A 271 -1.72 -13.98 23.86
C GLN A 271 -0.52 -13.98 22.90
N LEU A 272 0.06 -12.79 22.69
CA LEU A 272 1.02 -12.53 21.63
C LEU A 272 2.36 -11.99 22.18
N PRO A 273 3.11 -12.78 22.98
CA PRO A 273 4.29 -12.28 23.70
C PRO A 273 5.45 -11.83 22.79
N SER A 274 5.49 -12.31 21.55
CA SER A 274 6.54 -12.02 20.57
C SER A 274 6.09 -11.05 19.48
N LEU A 275 4.94 -10.38 19.66
CA LEU A 275 4.40 -9.49 18.64
C LEU A 275 5.31 -8.28 18.45
N GLU A 276 5.75 -8.07 17.21
CA GLU A 276 6.62 -6.97 16.77
C GLU A 276 5.84 -5.93 15.95
N SER A 277 4.83 -6.37 15.18
CA SER A 277 4.02 -5.51 14.33
C SER A 277 2.54 -5.90 14.37
N ILE A 278 1.67 -4.90 14.53
CA ILE A 278 0.22 -5.07 14.44
C ILE A 278 -0.38 -4.09 13.41
N THR A 279 -1.20 -4.62 12.51
CA THR A 279 -1.94 -3.87 11.49
C THR A 279 -3.42 -4.17 11.62
N LEU A 280 -4.25 -3.16 11.87
CA LEU A 280 -5.71 -3.28 11.98
C LEU A 280 -6.36 -2.29 11.01
N TYR A 281 -7.08 -2.78 10.00
CA TYR A 281 -7.69 -1.94 8.97
C TYR A 281 -9.21 -2.18 8.92
N GLN A 282 -10.03 -1.14 8.89
CA GLN A 282 -11.51 -1.29 8.79
C GLN A 282 -12.13 -2.15 9.90
N VAL A 283 -11.70 -1.93 11.13
CA VAL A 283 -12.27 -2.62 12.30
C VAL A 283 -13.22 -1.71 13.05
N ASP A 284 -14.24 -2.28 13.71
CA ASP A 284 -15.11 -1.49 14.57
C ASP A 284 -14.42 -1.19 15.91
N TRP A 285 -14.32 0.10 16.22
CA TRP A 285 -13.65 0.63 17.41
C TRP A 285 -14.61 0.79 18.58
N SER A 286 -15.31 -0.29 18.91
CA SER A 286 -16.09 -0.38 20.15
C SER A 286 -15.18 -0.20 21.39
N HIS A 287 -15.78 0.10 22.54
CA HIS A 287 -15.05 0.15 23.81
C HIS A 287 -14.33 -1.17 24.11
N ALA A 288 -14.94 -2.31 23.78
CA ALA A 288 -14.33 -3.63 23.94
C ALA A 288 -13.09 -3.77 23.03
N SER A 289 -13.17 -3.33 21.77
CA SER A 289 -12.05 -3.39 20.82
C SER A 289 -10.85 -2.58 21.31
N LYS A 290 -11.10 -1.36 21.83
CA LYS A 290 -10.06 -0.50 22.40
C LYS A 290 -9.43 -1.15 23.65
N ALA A 291 -10.24 -1.75 24.53
CA ALA A 291 -9.75 -2.42 25.73
C ALA A 291 -8.91 -3.67 25.39
N ALA A 292 -9.34 -4.46 24.41
CA ALA A 292 -8.62 -5.65 23.95
C ALA A 292 -7.27 -5.28 23.31
N LEU A 293 -7.27 -4.27 22.44
CA LEU A 293 -6.04 -3.72 21.87
C LEU A 293 -5.07 -3.23 22.96
N TRP A 294 -5.59 -2.55 23.97
CA TRP A 294 -4.78 -2.10 25.10
C TRP A 294 -4.12 -3.26 25.86
N ASN A 295 -4.83 -4.36 26.03
CA ASN A 295 -4.28 -5.58 26.64
C ASN A 295 -3.13 -6.17 25.80
N ILE A 296 -3.24 -6.11 24.47
CA ILE A 296 -2.15 -6.50 23.56
C ILE A 296 -0.94 -5.58 23.75
N PHE A 297 -1.13 -4.26 23.76
CA PHE A 297 -0.02 -3.31 23.99
C PHE A 297 0.69 -3.55 25.31
N ARG A 298 -0.04 -3.91 26.37
CA ARG A 298 0.54 -4.21 27.68
C ARG A 298 1.36 -5.51 27.69
N SER A 299 0.89 -6.53 26.97
CA SER A 299 1.50 -7.87 26.96
C SER A 299 2.60 -8.05 25.92
N SER A 300 2.63 -7.21 24.89
CA SER A 300 3.54 -7.32 23.74
C SER A 300 4.76 -6.42 23.92
N HIS A 301 5.75 -6.88 24.68
CA HIS A 301 6.94 -6.07 24.98
C HIS A 301 7.85 -5.83 23.76
N SER A 302 7.77 -6.66 22.72
CA SER A 302 8.54 -6.52 21.48
C SER A 302 7.90 -5.61 20.44
N LEU A 303 6.74 -5.01 20.74
CA LEU A 303 5.97 -4.25 19.77
C LEU A 303 6.75 -3.01 19.29
N SER A 304 6.97 -2.94 17.99
CA SER A 304 7.77 -1.92 17.31
C SER A 304 6.99 -1.13 16.25
N SER A 305 5.99 -1.75 15.63
CA SER A 305 5.15 -1.13 14.60
C SER A 305 3.67 -1.30 14.93
N VAL A 306 2.92 -0.20 14.87
CA VAL A 306 1.46 -0.17 15.08
C VAL A 306 0.82 0.60 13.94
N ILE A 307 -0.01 -0.07 13.16
CA ILE A 307 -0.74 0.50 12.02
C ILE A 307 -2.22 0.28 12.25
N ILE A 308 -2.98 1.35 12.37
CA ILE A 308 -4.42 1.31 12.54
C ILE A 308 -5.07 2.23 11.50
N GLY A 309 -5.92 1.68 10.63
CA GLY A 309 -6.60 2.43 9.57
C GLY A 309 -8.10 2.17 9.52
N GLN A 310 -8.84 3.16 9.00
CA GLN A 310 -10.30 3.12 8.83
C GLN A 310 -10.69 3.88 7.53
N ASP A 311 -11.62 3.34 6.74
CA ASP A 311 -12.20 3.98 5.55
C ASP A 311 -13.45 4.71 6.01
N GLY A 312 -13.60 5.92 5.50
CA GLY A 312 -14.90 6.57 5.43
C GLY A 312 -15.43 7.14 6.75
N ASP A 313 -16.27 8.16 6.59
CA ASP A 313 -16.82 9.01 7.66
C ASP A 313 -18.03 8.40 8.39
N ASP A 314 -18.42 7.15 8.10
CA ASP A 314 -19.79 6.67 8.40
C ASP A 314 -19.93 5.76 9.65
N CYS A 315 -18.88 5.55 10.44
CA CYS A 315 -19.00 4.78 11.68
C CYS A 315 -19.53 5.67 12.82
N TYR A 316 -20.84 5.63 13.04
CA TYR A 316 -21.49 6.32 14.16
C TYR A 316 -20.95 5.81 15.51
N GLU A 317 -20.20 6.65 16.22
CA GLU A 317 -19.81 6.37 17.60
C GLU A 317 -21.07 6.31 18.47
N ARG A 318 -21.40 5.14 19.00
CA ARG A 318 -22.58 4.98 19.86
C ARG A 318 -22.35 5.39 21.31
N ASP A 319 -21.11 5.52 21.80
CA ASP A 319 -20.85 5.99 23.17
C ASP A 319 -19.37 6.32 23.44
N PRO A 320 -18.99 7.56 23.79
CA PRO A 320 -17.62 7.94 24.17
C PRO A 320 -17.34 7.58 25.64
N ASN A 321 -17.43 6.29 25.99
CA ASN A 321 -17.05 5.89 27.35
C ASN A 321 -15.54 6.00 27.54
N PRO A 322 -15.06 6.75 28.56
CA PRO A 322 -13.64 6.94 28.78
C PRO A 322 -12.99 5.61 29.18
N LEU A 323 -11.86 5.29 28.52
CA LEU A 323 -11.02 4.17 28.93
C LEU A 323 -10.39 4.53 30.30
N HIS A 324 -10.87 3.92 31.38
CA HIS A 324 -10.33 4.12 32.73
C HIS A 324 -9.02 3.34 32.94
N GLN A 325 -7.99 3.66 32.17
CA GLN A 325 -6.73 2.93 32.17
C GLN A 325 -5.54 3.83 32.55
N THR A 326 -4.57 3.24 33.24
CA THR A 326 -3.29 3.87 33.60
C THR A 326 -2.48 4.16 32.34
N PRO A 327 -1.82 5.31 32.18
CA PRO A 327 -0.96 5.57 31.02
C PRO A 327 0.05 4.44 30.77
N LEU A 328 0.29 4.10 29.50
CA LEU A 328 1.19 3.03 29.06
C LEU A 328 2.35 3.61 28.26
N THR A 329 3.56 3.20 28.60
CA THR A 329 4.77 3.56 27.85
C THR A 329 5.18 2.39 26.96
N LEU A 330 5.20 2.59 25.64
CA LEU A 330 5.67 1.59 24.67
C LEU A 330 7.06 1.99 24.19
N ASN A 331 8.08 1.47 24.86
CA ASN A 331 9.48 1.87 24.61
C ASN A 331 10.04 1.38 23.28
N ASN A 332 9.49 0.33 22.69
CA ASN A 332 10.04 -0.27 21.47
C ASN A 332 9.34 0.20 20.20
N VAL A 333 8.22 0.93 20.32
CA VAL A 333 7.46 1.42 19.17
C VAL A 333 8.24 2.54 18.47
N THR A 334 8.62 2.27 17.22
CA THR A 334 9.30 3.20 16.31
C THR A 334 8.36 3.73 15.24
N THR A 335 7.34 2.97 14.84
CA THR A 335 6.37 3.38 13.81
C THR A 335 4.95 3.34 14.37
N LEU A 336 4.24 4.46 14.24
CA LEU A 336 2.82 4.56 14.56
C LEU A 336 2.08 5.22 13.39
N TYR A 337 1.21 4.45 12.74
CA TYR A 337 0.19 4.95 11.82
C TYR A 337 -1.17 4.78 12.48
N MET A 338 -1.95 5.85 12.63
CA MET A 338 -3.27 5.77 13.23
C MET A 338 -4.24 6.71 12.53
N GLN A 339 -5.33 6.15 12.01
CA GLN A 339 -6.42 6.87 11.37
C GLN A 339 -7.75 6.53 12.03
N GLY A 340 -8.50 7.55 12.45
CA GLY A 340 -9.85 7.44 13.00
C GLY A 340 -10.04 8.20 14.31
N ARG A 341 -11.13 8.97 14.41
CA ARG A 341 -11.44 9.85 15.57
C ARG A 341 -11.57 9.09 16.88
N HIS A 342 -12.09 7.86 16.82
CA HIS A 342 -12.40 7.05 17.98
C HIS A 342 -11.18 6.59 18.77
N LEU A 343 -9.98 6.70 18.20
CA LEU A 343 -8.73 6.24 18.82
C LEU A 343 -8.01 7.34 19.62
N SER A 344 -8.51 8.57 19.58
CA SER A 344 -7.94 9.70 20.34
C SER A 344 -7.78 9.40 21.84
N THR A 345 -8.78 8.78 22.46
CA THR A 345 -8.73 8.40 23.89
C THR A 345 -7.66 7.36 24.19
N LEU A 346 -7.40 6.44 23.26
CA LEU A 346 -6.32 5.45 23.37
C LEU A 346 -4.97 6.15 23.26
N LEU A 347 -4.82 7.02 22.25
CA LEU A 347 -3.62 7.80 22.01
C LEU A 347 -3.24 8.65 23.22
N ASP A 348 -4.21 9.28 23.89
CA ASP A 348 -4.00 10.11 25.09
C ASP A 348 -3.40 9.35 26.28
N LEU A 349 -3.54 8.03 26.30
CA LEU A 349 -2.97 7.18 27.35
C LEU A 349 -1.60 6.62 26.98
N LEU A 350 -1.15 6.75 25.73
CA LEU A 350 0.13 6.25 25.26
C LEU A 350 1.27 7.25 25.49
N THR A 351 2.48 6.72 25.73
CA THR A 351 3.76 7.44 25.74
C THR A 351 4.75 6.67 24.87
N LEU A 352 5.31 7.30 23.85
CA LEU A 352 6.08 6.66 22.77
C LEU A 352 7.46 7.32 22.62
N PRO A 353 8.39 7.12 23.58
CA PRO A 353 9.61 7.93 23.65
C PRO A 353 10.62 7.69 22.51
N ASN A 354 10.51 6.56 21.81
CA ASN A 354 11.42 6.16 20.75
C ASN A 354 10.77 6.20 19.35
N LEU A 355 9.67 6.95 19.22
CA LEU A 355 8.98 7.05 17.95
C LEU A 355 9.83 7.77 16.89
N GLU A 356 9.91 7.16 15.72
CA GLU A 356 10.71 7.58 14.58
C GLU A 356 9.80 8.02 13.41
N GLU A 357 8.70 7.31 13.19
CA GLU A 357 7.67 7.62 12.19
C GLU A 357 6.29 7.75 12.86
N LEU A 358 5.62 8.88 12.61
CA LEU A 358 4.28 9.15 13.14
C LEU A 358 3.37 9.63 12.02
N ASP A 359 2.30 8.90 11.75
CA ASP A 359 1.19 9.33 10.89
C ASP A 359 -0.11 9.31 11.68
N LEU A 360 -0.69 10.49 11.90
CA LEU A 360 -1.96 10.64 12.61
C LEU A 360 -2.99 11.25 11.67
N SER A 361 -4.10 10.54 11.50
CA SER A 361 -5.29 11.05 10.84
C SER A 361 -6.45 11.12 11.83
N ASP A 362 -7.12 12.27 11.87
CA ASP A 362 -8.33 12.48 12.69
C ASP A 362 -8.08 12.49 14.21
N ALA A 363 -6.84 12.81 14.63
CA ALA A 363 -6.48 13.01 16.03
C ALA A 363 -6.78 14.44 16.50
N THR A 364 -7.00 14.63 17.80
CA THR A 364 -7.10 15.99 18.37
C THR A 364 -5.74 16.70 18.35
N ILE A 365 -5.76 18.03 18.29
CA ILE A 365 -4.54 18.86 18.34
C ILE A 365 -3.74 18.60 19.61
N SER A 366 -4.39 18.46 20.77
CA SER A 366 -3.72 18.21 22.06
C SER A 366 -3.05 16.83 22.10
N THR A 367 -3.74 15.79 21.60
CA THR A 367 -3.19 14.44 21.48
C THR A 367 -1.95 14.44 20.59
N ALA A 368 -2.03 15.04 19.40
CA ALA A 368 -0.92 15.14 18.47
C ALA A 368 0.27 15.90 19.09
N HIS A 369 0.01 17.10 19.65
CA HIS A 369 1.05 17.93 20.30
C HIS A 369 1.77 17.15 21.41
N ARG A 370 1.03 16.45 22.28
CA ARG A 370 1.58 15.66 23.37
C ARG A 370 2.47 14.52 22.87
N LEU A 371 1.98 13.71 21.92
CA LEU A 371 2.74 12.58 21.38
C LEU A 371 4.03 13.02 20.69
N ILE A 372 3.95 14.07 19.87
CA ILE A 372 5.12 14.64 19.20
C ILE A 372 6.11 15.19 20.23
N SER A 373 5.64 15.90 21.26
CA SER A 373 6.49 16.46 22.32
C SER A 373 7.25 15.40 23.12
N LEU A 374 6.70 14.18 23.21
CA LEU A 374 7.31 13.05 23.90
C LEU A 374 8.26 12.25 23.00
N SER A 375 8.39 12.58 21.72
CA SER A 375 9.06 11.78 20.69
C SER A 375 10.22 12.54 20.02
N PRO A 376 11.35 12.78 20.72
CA PRO A 376 12.45 13.60 20.19
C PRO A 376 13.21 12.97 19.01
N LYS A 377 13.02 11.68 18.75
CA LYS A 377 13.66 10.92 17.67
C LYS A 377 12.88 10.95 16.34
N LEU A 378 11.75 11.64 16.31
CA LEU A 378 10.85 11.66 15.17
C LEU A 378 11.56 12.23 13.92
N HIS A 379 11.61 11.45 12.84
CA HIS A 379 12.23 11.83 11.57
C HIS A 379 11.21 12.04 10.45
N ASP A 380 10.07 11.34 10.49
CA ASP A 380 8.91 11.54 9.61
C ASP A 380 7.63 11.77 10.43
N LEU A 381 6.91 12.83 10.07
CA LEU A 381 5.67 13.25 10.73
C LEU A 381 4.62 13.60 9.68
N SER A 382 3.54 12.83 9.64
CA SER A 382 2.33 13.10 8.88
C SER A 382 1.16 13.36 9.82
N LEU A 383 0.48 14.49 9.62
CA LEU A 383 -0.71 14.88 10.37
C LEU A 383 -1.82 15.21 9.37
N CYS A 384 -2.93 14.49 9.44
CA CYS A 384 -4.07 14.71 8.58
C CYS A 384 -5.34 14.91 9.42
N ASN A 385 -6.23 15.81 9.01
CA ASN A 385 -7.52 16.03 9.67
C ASN A 385 -7.45 16.24 11.18
N LEU A 386 -6.50 17.02 11.67
CA LEU A 386 -6.48 17.31 13.10
C LEU A 386 -7.82 17.96 13.49
N ASP A 387 -8.59 17.27 14.33
CA ASP A 387 -9.92 17.71 14.75
C ASP A 387 -9.74 18.84 15.77
N PRO A 388 -10.15 20.06 15.44
CA PRO A 388 -10.02 21.17 16.35
C PRO A 388 -11.25 21.22 17.27
N VAL A 389 -11.49 20.14 18.03
CA VAL A 389 -12.51 20.01 19.08
C VAL A 389 -13.72 20.94 18.84
N PHE A 390 -14.42 20.76 17.72
CA PHE A 390 -15.66 21.49 17.52
C PHE A 390 -16.72 20.80 18.36
N ALA A 391 -17.01 21.39 19.53
CA ALA A 391 -18.12 20.95 20.38
C ALA A 391 -19.42 21.02 19.57
N ASP A 392 -19.92 19.88 19.11
CA ASP A 392 -21.29 19.58 18.66
C ASP A 392 -22.09 20.75 18.06
N PHE A 393 -21.52 21.51 17.13
CA PHE A 393 -22.29 22.51 16.39
C PHE A 393 -23.15 21.78 15.35
N GLU A 394 -24.29 21.28 15.82
CA GLU A 394 -25.37 20.80 14.99
C GLU A 394 -25.81 21.91 14.00
N LEU A 395 -25.60 21.64 12.71
CA LEU A 395 -26.44 22.02 11.57
C LEU A 395 -26.57 23.49 11.12
N ASP A 396 -25.92 24.49 11.72
CA ASP A 396 -25.95 25.85 11.16
C ASP A 396 -24.68 26.15 10.33
N PRO A 397 -24.75 26.37 8.99
CA PRO A 397 -23.61 26.59 8.09
C PRO A 397 -22.93 27.96 8.26
N ALA A 398 -22.85 28.47 9.49
CA ALA A 398 -22.10 29.67 9.81
C ALA A 398 -20.62 29.53 9.41
N PRO A 399 -19.96 30.60 8.95
CA PRO A 399 -18.55 30.56 8.56
C PRO A 399 -17.71 30.04 9.72
N ILE A 400 -17.01 28.93 9.47
CA ILE A 400 -16.13 28.25 10.43
C ILE A 400 -15.19 29.31 11.03
N PRO A 401 -15.27 29.60 12.35
CA PRO A 401 -14.41 30.58 12.98
C PRO A 401 -12.95 30.19 12.75
N ILE A 402 -12.12 31.16 12.39
CA ILE A 402 -10.68 30.96 12.27
C ILE A 402 -10.18 30.47 13.63
N LEU A 403 -9.74 29.21 13.69
CA LEU A 403 -9.16 28.62 14.89
C LEU A 403 -7.82 29.28 15.14
N ILE A 404 -7.83 30.23 16.08
CA ILE A 404 -6.61 30.85 16.56
C ILE A 404 -5.84 29.76 17.32
N PRO A 405 -4.56 29.52 16.99
CA PRO A 405 -3.72 28.58 17.73
C PRO A 405 -3.80 28.86 19.24
N ASP A 406 -4.08 27.83 20.04
CA ASP A 406 -4.09 27.95 21.49
C ASP A 406 -2.71 28.43 21.98
N PRO A 407 -2.60 29.67 22.48
CA PRO A 407 -1.32 30.26 22.87
C PRO A 407 -0.70 29.54 24.08
N THR A 408 -1.41 28.62 24.72
CA THR A 408 -0.90 27.85 25.86
C THR A 408 0.02 26.69 25.46
N LEU A 409 -0.02 26.25 24.19
CA LEU A 409 0.80 25.14 23.72
C LEU A 409 2.25 25.58 23.51
N ALA A 410 3.18 24.94 24.22
CA ALA A 410 4.61 25.22 24.11
C ALA A 410 5.17 24.82 22.73
N PRO A 411 6.15 25.56 22.19
CA PRO A 411 6.88 25.13 20.99
C PRO A 411 7.60 23.79 21.21
N ILE A 412 7.50 22.92 20.21
CA ILE A 412 8.10 21.59 20.13
C ILE A 412 9.41 21.69 19.34
N PHE A 413 10.51 21.19 19.92
CA PHE A 413 11.79 21.10 19.23
C PHE A 413 12.07 19.66 18.77
N LEU A 414 12.17 19.46 17.45
CA LEU A 414 12.39 18.16 16.82
C LEU A 414 13.65 18.21 15.93
N PRO A 415 14.85 18.00 16.51
CA PRO A 415 16.08 18.11 15.76
C PRO A 415 16.23 16.97 14.73
N ALA A 416 15.64 15.80 14.95
CA ALA A 416 15.72 14.68 14.02
C ALA A 416 14.75 14.77 12.83
N LEU A 417 13.79 15.71 12.84
CA LEU A 417 12.71 15.74 11.87
C LEU A 417 13.20 16.17 10.48
N THR A 418 13.04 15.28 9.51
CA THR A 418 13.48 15.48 8.11
C THR A 418 12.31 15.62 7.14
N SER A 419 11.16 15.04 7.47
CA SER A 419 9.93 15.08 6.68
C SER A 419 8.75 15.51 7.55
N LEU A 420 7.99 16.50 7.09
CA LEU A 420 6.79 17.01 7.74
C LEU A 420 5.67 17.18 6.71
N GLN A 421 4.57 16.48 6.93
CA GLN A 421 3.33 16.62 6.19
C GLN A 421 2.20 17.02 7.14
N ILE A 422 1.52 18.13 6.86
CA ILE A 422 0.35 18.57 7.60
C ILE A 422 -0.76 18.88 6.61
N SER A 423 -1.88 18.18 6.73
CA SER A 423 -3.09 18.42 5.97
C SER A 423 -4.27 18.80 6.87
N SER A 424 -5.20 19.61 6.34
CA SER A 424 -6.41 20.14 6.99
C SER A 424 -6.16 21.25 8.03
N PHE A 425 -5.11 21.17 8.86
CA PHE A 425 -4.76 22.22 9.82
C PHE A 425 -3.28 22.66 9.73
N PRO A 426 -2.85 23.28 8.61
CA PRO A 426 -1.45 23.62 8.35
C PRO A 426 -0.85 24.61 9.37
N ALA A 427 -1.68 25.38 10.08
CA ALA A 427 -1.23 26.30 11.15
C ALA A 427 -0.50 25.59 12.30
N PHE A 428 -0.70 24.27 12.47
CA PHE A 428 0.01 23.47 13.47
C PHE A 428 1.54 23.50 13.30
N VAL A 429 2.04 23.80 12.09
CA VAL A 429 3.47 23.98 11.83
C VAL A 429 4.11 25.03 12.74
N ASN A 430 3.36 26.02 13.24
CA ASN A 430 3.89 27.04 14.16
C ASN A 430 4.42 26.47 15.47
N TYR A 431 3.89 25.33 15.91
CA TYR A 431 4.38 24.66 17.11
C TYR A 431 5.66 23.86 16.88
N ILE A 432 6.05 23.59 15.64
CA ILE A 432 7.18 22.69 15.33
C ILE A 432 8.42 23.48 14.94
N HIS A 433 9.52 23.27 15.67
CA HIS A 433 10.86 23.75 15.33
C HIS A 433 11.74 22.58 14.91
N ALA A 434 11.96 22.45 13.59
CA ALA A 434 12.72 21.38 12.96
C ALA A 434 13.83 21.96 12.06
N PRO A 435 15.04 22.22 12.60
CA PRO A 435 16.12 22.89 11.87
C PRO A 435 16.74 22.04 10.73
N HIS A 436 16.45 20.74 10.70
CA HIS A 436 16.96 19.80 9.69
C HIS A 436 15.87 19.36 8.69
N LEU A 437 14.75 20.08 8.66
CA LEU A 437 13.61 19.74 7.81
C LEU A 437 13.98 19.84 6.32
N SER A 438 13.87 18.71 5.62
CA SER A 438 14.20 18.57 4.19
C SER A 438 12.96 18.54 3.29
N THR A 439 11.85 18.04 3.81
CA THR A 439 10.56 17.94 3.11
C THR A 439 9.47 18.58 3.95
N LEU A 440 8.77 19.55 3.36
CA LEU A 440 7.63 20.23 3.98
C LEU A 440 6.44 20.17 3.03
N LYS A 441 5.36 19.53 3.46
CA LYS A 441 4.10 19.44 2.73
C LYS A 441 2.99 20.04 3.59
N LEU A 442 2.39 21.14 3.15
CA LEU A 442 1.30 21.82 3.83
C LEU A 442 0.08 21.84 2.91
N GLY A 443 -1.05 21.31 3.36
CA GLY A 443 -2.23 21.16 2.51
C GLY A 443 -3.57 21.39 3.22
N SER A 444 -4.59 21.76 2.45
CA SER A 444 -5.99 21.53 2.79
C SER A 444 -6.49 20.27 2.08
N ARG A 445 -7.17 19.37 2.80
CA ARG A 445 -7.59 18.05 2.27
C ARG A 445 -8.67 18.15 1.19
N TYR A 446 -9.52 19.16 1.26
CA TYR A 446 -10.74 19.17 0.45
C TYR A 446 -10.68 20.19 -0.68
N GLY A 447 -10.70 19.71 -1.92
CA GLY A 447 -10.58 20.54 -3.13
C GLY A 447 -11.69 21.59 -3.31
N ASN A 448 -12.81 21.46 -2.59
CA ASN A 448 -13.95 22.38 -2.66
C ASN A 448 -14.07 23.34 -1.47
N TYR A 449 -13.23 23.20 -0.44
CA TYR A 449 -13.33 24.06 0.74
C TYR A 449 -12.66 25.41 0.49
N PRO A 450 -13.11 26.47 1.19
CA PRO A 450 -12.40 27.74 1.16
C PRO A 450 -10.93 27.52 1.55
N ARG A 451 -10.05 28.32 0.94
CA ARG A 451 -8.62 28.31 1.27
C ARG A 451 -8.43 28.58 2.76
N VAL A 452 -7.33 28.06 3.30
CA VAL A 452 -6.92 28.39 4.67
C VAL A 452 -6.51 29.86 4.72
N VAL A 453 -7.38 30.71 5.24
CA VAL A 453 -7.15 32.15 5.43
C VAL A 453 -5.98 32.37 6.39
N ASN A 454 -5.28 33.50 6.25
CA ASN A 454 -4.13 33.87 7.08
C ASN A 454 -2.92 32.91 6.98
N SER A 455 -2.78 32.20 5.84
CA SER A 455 -1.65 31.28 5.62
C SER A 455 -0.27 31.94 5.79
N ARG A 456 -0.19 33.26 5.55
CA ARG A 456 1.01 34.08 5.79
C ARG A 456 1.55 33.96 7.21
N GLU A 457 0.68 33.89 8.22
CA GLU A 457 1.08 33.97 9.63
C GLU A 457 1.85 32.74 10.09
N PHE A 458 1.65 31.58 9.46
CA PHE A 458 2.38 30.35 9.78
C PHE A 458 3.40 29.93 8.73
N LEU A 459 3.20 30.27 7.46
CA LEU A 459 4.10 29.86 6.40
C LEU A 459 5.48 30.51 6.56
N ARG A 460 5.54 31.83 6.81
CA ARG A 460 6.83 32.54 6.92
C ARG A 460 7.69 32.03 8.09
N PRO A 461 7.16 31.91 9.33
CA PRO A 461 7.93 31.36 10.45
C PRO A 461 8.34 29.90 10.25
N ALA A 462 7.52 29.08 9.56
CA ALA A 462 7.88 27.71 9.22
C ALA A 462 9.11 27.65 8.29
N ILE A 463 9.13 28.46 7.24
CA ILE A 463 10.26 28.53 6.30
C ILE A 463 11.52 29.10 6.96
N GLU A 464 11.41 30.15 7.78
CA GLU A 464 12.55 30.70 8.53
C GLU A 464 13.21 29.67 9.44
N ARG A 465 12.43 28.81 10.10
CA ARG A 465 12.94 27.78 11.02
C ARG A 465 13.53 26.56 10.29
N ALA A 466 13.03 26.22 9.11
CA ALA A 466 13.49 25.08 8.31
C ALA A 466 14.68 25.41 7.40
N ALA A 467 14.85 26.69 7.01
CA ALA A 467 15.93 27.11 6.13
C ALA A 467 17.30 27.00 6.83
N PRO A 468 18.37 26.54 6.15
CA PRO A 468 18.49 26.36 4.70
C PRO A 468 18.36 24.90 4.21
N ALA A 469 17.81 23.96 4.98
CA ALA A 469 17.88 22.53 4.66
C ALA A 469 16.79 22.04 3.66
N LEU A 470 15.74 22.83 3.45
CA LEU A 470 14.53 22.40 2.75
C LEU A 470 14.73 22.19 1.25
N ARG A 471 14.51 20.95 0.79
CA ARG A 471 14.65 20.49 -0.60
C ARG A 471 13.32 20.27 -1.31
N VAL A 472 12.27 19.91 -0.57
CA VAL A 472 10.93 19.65 -1.11
C VAL A 472 9.93 20.55 -0.39
N LEU A 473 9.17 21.34 -1.16
CA LEU A 473 8.10 22.20 -0.65
C LEU A 473 6.83 21.94 -1.43
N HIS A 474 5.80 21.40 -0.77
CA HIS A 474 4.47 21.24 -1.34
C HIS A 474 3.48 22.11 -0.58
N LEU A 475 2.75 22.96 -1.30
CA LEU A 475 1.71 23.84 -0.77
C LEU A 475 0.40 23.53 -1.49
N ARG A 476 -0.67 23.22 -0.76
CA ARG A 476 -1.98 22.90 -1.34
C ARG A 476 -3.10 23.65 -0.65
N GLY A 477 -3.89 24.42 -1.40
CA GLY A 477 -5.11 25.06 -0.87
C GLY A 477 -4.86 26.17 0.16
N LEU A 478 -3.69 26.79 0.14
CA LEU A 478 -3.33 27.87 1.06
C LEU A 478 -3.66 29.26 0.48
N ASP A 479 -4.15 30.17 1.32
CA ASP A 479 -4.34 31.59 0.98
C ASP A 479 -3.04 32.39 1.17
N ALA A 480 -1.96 31.93 0.54
CA ALA A 480 -0.68 32.62 0.51
C ALA A 480 -0.58 33.41 -0.80
N GLY A 481 -0.63 34.75 -0.71
CA GLY A 481 -0.51 35.62 -1.87
C GLY A 481 0.90 35.63 -2.46
N ASP A 482 1.05 36.18 -3.66
CA ASP A 482 2.30 36.20 -4.42
C ASP A 482 3.52 36.65 -3.61
N LYS A 483 3.36 37.74 -2.83
CA LYS A 483 4.43 38.32 -2.03
C LYS A 483 4.91 37.38 -0.93
N ASP A 484 4.01 36.60 -0.35
CA ASP A 484 4.35 35.66 0.72
C ASP A 484 5.07 34.43 0.16
N VAL A 485 4.58 33.91 -0.97
CA VAL A 485 5.24 32.79 -1.65
C VAL A 485 6.60 33.21 -2.18
N GLN A 486 6.72 34.34 -2.89
CA GLN A 486 8.02 34.87 -3.35
C GLN A 486 9.02 35.02 -2.21
N TRP A 487 8.60 35.62 -1.10
CA TRP A 487 9.44 35.78 0.10
C TRP A 487 9.96 34.45 0.64
N CYS A 488 9.14 33.38 0.59
CA CYS A 488 9.55 32.04 0.98
C CYS A 488 10.61 31.50 0.01
N LEU A 489 10.34 31.58 -1.30
CA LEU A 489 11.23 31.05 -2.34
C LEU A 489 12.62 31.73 -2.32
N GLU A 490 12.69 33.02 -1.99
CA GLU A 490 13.97 33.76 -1.86
C GLU A 490 14.91 33.15 -0.81
N ARG A 491 14.37 32.46 0.19
CA ARG A 491 15.12 31.84 1.28
C ARG A 491 15.46 30.37 1.04
N LEU A 492 14.91 29.77 -0.01
CA LEU A 492 14.99 28.33 -0.29
C LEU A 492 15.94 28.04 -1.45
N SER A 493 17.18 28.53 -1.35
CA SER A 493 18.18 28.40 -2.43
C SER A 493 18.56 26.95 -2.79
N VAL A 494 18.30 25.98 -1.90
CA VAL A 494 18.57 24.56 -2.13
C VAL A 494 17.35 23.74 -2.56
N LEU A 495 16.20 24.38 -2.77
CA LEU A 495 14.97 23.69 -3.15
C LEU A 495 15.13 22.97 -4.49
N GLU A 496 14.82 21.67 -4.50
CA GLU A 496 14.87 20.81 -5.68
C GLU A 496 13.48 20.51 -6.24
N GLU A 497 12.45 20.53 -5.39
CA GLU A 497 11.07 20.22 -5.76
C GLU A 497 10.08 21.24 -5.17
N LEU A 498 9.27 21.85 -6.03
CA LEU A 498 8.23 22.82 -5.66
C LEU A 498 6.88 22.40 -6.22
N ASN A 499 5.90 22.11 -5.37
CA ASN A 499 4.52 21.89 -5.79
C ASN A 499 3.62 22.94 -5.15
N VAL A 500 2.87 23.70 -5.95
CA VAL A 500 1.91 24.68 -5.48
C VAL A 500 0.58 24.43 -6.18
N SER A 501 -0.42 23.97 -5.44
CA SER A 501 -1.73 23.62 -5.98
C SER A 501 -2.87 24.32 -5.25
N SER A 502 -3.89 24.76 -5.99
CA SER A 502 -5.09 25.41 -5.44
C SER A 502 -4.81 26.63 -4.54
N CYS A 503 -3.68 27.32 -4.72
CA CYS A 503 -3.26 28.49 -3.93
C CYS A 503 -3.63 29.82 -4.59
N ALA A 504 -3.60 30.89 -3.80
CA ALA A 504 -3.87 32.27 -4.22
C ALA A 504 -2.68 32.94 -4.93
N ILE A 505 -1.98 32.20 -5.79
CA ILE A 505 -0.83 32.70 -6.55
C ILE A 505 -1.22 33.07 -7.99
N SER A 506 -0.45 33.98 -8.57
CA SER A 506 -0.58 34.46 -9.94
C SER A 506 0.70 34.30 -10.76
N ASP A 507 0.64 34.71 -12.03
CA ASP A 507 1.80 34.83 -12.92
C ASP A 507 2.93 35.68 -12.34
N SER A 508 2.69 36.50 -11.31
CA SER A 508 3.72 37.21 -10.56
C SER A 508 4.75 36.25 -9.94
N VAL A 509 4.31 35.12 -9.37
CA VAL A 509 5.22 34.10 -8.81
C VAL A 509 6.04 33.43 -9.91
N LEU A 510 5.39 33.08 -11.03
CA LEU A 510 6.07 32.48 -12.19
C LEU A 510 7.07 33.45 -12.82
N SER A 511 6.72 34.74 -12.92
CA SER A 511 7.61 35.80 -13.41
C SER A 511 8.82 35.98 -12.51
N ALA A 512 8.65 35.93 -11.18
CA ALA A 512 9.76 35.98 -10.23
C ALA A 512 10.68 34.76 -10.35
N LEU A 513 10.12 33.57 -10.58
CA LEU A 513 10.89 32.36 -10.87
C LEU A 513 11.63 32.39 -12.22
N ALA A 514 11.11 33.17 -13.17
CA ALA A 514 11.65 33.33 -14.51
C ALA A 514 12.67 34.48 -14.64
N SER A 515 12.81 35.32 -13.62
CA SER A 515 13.67 36.50 -13.64
C SER A 515 14.98 36.26 -12.91
N GLU A 516 16.09 36.78 -13.45
CA GLU A 516 17.35 36.83 -12.72
C GLU A 516 17.24 37.83 -11.56
N LEU A 517 17.65 37.43 -10.36
CA LEU A 517 17.67 38.35 -9.22
C LEU A 517 18.71 39.45 -9.49
N PRO A 518 18.37 40.73 -9.23
CA PRO A 518 19.34 41.81 -9.34
C PRO A 518 20.52 41.53 -8.40
N PRO A 519 21.76 41.84 -8.81
CA PRO A 519 22.94 41.57 -8.00
C PRO A 519 22.80 42.24 -6.64
N SER A 520 22.84 41.46 -5.56
CA SER A 520 22.71 41.97 -4.21
C SER A 520 23.88 42.93 -3.91
N PRO A 521 23.64 44.19 -3.52
CA PRO A 521 24.66 45.24 -3.44
C PRO A 521 25.71 45.05 -2.33
N GLY A 522 25.77 43.90 -1.67
CA GLY A 522 26.51 43.69 -0.42
C GLY A 522 27.65 42.65 -0.43
N GLY A 523 27.94 41.95 -1.52
CA GLY A 523 28.94 40.87 -1.48
C GLY A 523 29.58 40.53 -2.82
N PRO A 524 30.87 40.84 -3.06
CA PRO A 524 31.59 40.35 -4.23
C PRO A 524 31.71 38.83 -4.16
N GLY A 525 30.95 38.11 -4.99
CA GLY A 525 31.00 36.64 -5.13
C GLY A 525 29.72 35.87 -4.79
N GLN A 526 28.62 36.53 -4.40
CA GLN A 526 27.32 35.87 -4.37
C GLN A 526 26.80 35.76 -5.81
N ASN A 527 26.78 34.53 -6.32
CA ASN A 527 26.28 34.18 -7.65
C ASN A 527 24.97 34.94 -7.93
N SER A 528 24.97 35.75 -9.00
CA SER A 528 23.77 36.31 -9.65
C SER A 528 22.89 35.14 -10.07
N GLY A 529 22.07 34.68 -9.13
CA GLY A 529 21.37 33.41 -9.21
C GLY A 529 19.90 33.63 -9.51
N TRP A 530 19.36 32.73 -10.31
CA TRP A 530 17.93 32.55 -10.46
C TRP A 530 17.30 32.22 -9.10
N LEU A 531 16.05 32.63 -8.89
CA LEU A 531 15.27 32.18 -7.74
C LEU A 531 15.16 30.65 -7.80
N LEU A 532 15.54 29.91 -6.75
CA LEU A 532 15.61 28.44 -6.79
C LEU A 532 16.54 27.90 -7.91
N PRO A 533 17.86 28.11 -7.80
CA PRO A 533 18.80 27.67 -8.83
C PRO A 533 18.94 26.14 -8.92
N ARG A 534 18.44 25.39 -7.93
CA ARG A 534 18.49 23.92 -7.87
C ARG A 534 17.16 23.23 -8.22
N LEU A 535 16.15 23.99 -8.65
CA LEU A 535 14.84 23.44 -8.97
C LEU A 535 14.95 22.44 -10.12
N LYS A 536 14.56 21.18 -9.85
CA LYS A 536 14.52 20.08 -10.82
C LYS A 536 13.09 19.64 -11.10
N LYS A 537 12.20 19.75 -10.11
CA LYS A 537 10.81 19.32 -10.21
C LYS A 537 9.87 20.45 -9.84
N PHE A 538 8.81 20.66 -10.61
CA PHE A 538 7.77 21.62 -10.27
C PHE A 538 6.35 21.08 -10.55
N GLY A 539 5.37 21.61 -9.85
CA GLY A 539 3.95 21.37 -10.15
C GLY A 539 3.13 22.60 -9.80
N PHE A 540 2.35 23.10 -10.76
CA PHE A 540 1.43 24.21 -10.56
C PHE A 540 0.03 23.80 -11.03
N ASP A 541 -0.83 23.40 -10.11
CA ASP A 541 -2.16 22.89 -10.45
C ASP A 541 -3.28 23.68 -9.79
N GLY A 542 -4.19 24.22 -10.60
CA GLY A 542 -5.43 24.82 -10.15
C GLY A 542 -5.31 26.11 -9.32
N ASN A 543 -4.23 26.86 -9.51
CA ASN A 543 -4.03 28.18 -8.88
C ASN A 543 -4.83 29.27 -9.61
N ASP A 544 -5.41 30.24 -8.89
CA ASP A 544 -6.40 31.16 -9.48
C ASP A 544 -5.84 32.13 -10.51
N GLY A 545 -4.60 32.58 -10.31
CA GLY A 545 -3.99 33.61 -11.15
C GLY A 545 -2.90 33.10 -12.09
N VAL A 546 -2.67 31.78 -12.12
CA VAL A 546 -1.67 31.18 -13.02
C VAL A 546 -2.31 30.97 -14.37
N THR A 547 -1.78 31.66 -15.38
CA THR A 547 -2.27 31.59 -16.76
C THR A 547 -1.32 30.78 -17.64
N PRO A 548 -1.79 30.32 -18.82
CA PRO A 548 -0.89 29.68 -19.79
C PRO A 548 0.27 30.59 -20.22
N GLY A 549 0.04 31.91 -20.31
CA GLY A 549 1.09 32.88 -20.64
C GLY A 549 2.21 32.92 -19.60
N GLY A 550 1.86 32.94 -18.31
CA GLY A 550 2.85 32.84 -17.23
C GLY A 550 3.62 31.53 -17.24
N ALA A 551 2.94 30.40 -17.51
CA ALA A 551 3.58 29.09 -17.66
C ALA A 551 4.58 29.06 -18.83
N ILE A 552 4.20 29.59 -19.99
CA ILE A 552 5.08 29.70 -21.17
C ILE A 552 6.30 30.56 -20.85
N GLN A 553 6.13 31.70 -20.18
CA GLN A 553 7.24 32.57 -19.78
C GLN A 553 8.21 31.85 -18.84
N PHE A 554 7.69 31.13 -17.84
CA PHE A 554 8.50 30.33 -16.93
C PHE A 554 9.29 29.24 -17.68
N LEU A 555 8.61 28.46 -18.53
CA LEU A 555 9.24 27.39 -19.30
C LEU A 555 10.32 27.92 -20.25
N ALA A 556 10.05 29.01 -20.97
CA ALA A 556 11.02 29.65 -21.85
C ALA A 556 12.30 30.02 -21.10
N SER A 557 12.17 30.56 -19.88
CA SER A 557 13.30 30.97 -19.06
C SER A 557 14.14 29.79 -18.53
N ARG A 558 13.52 28.62 -18.28
CA ARG A 558 14.15 27.45 -17.63
C ARG A 558 14.61 26.36 -18.59
N THR A 559 14.12 26.36 -19.83
CA THR A 559 14.50 25.34 -20.83
C THR A 559 15.55 25.85 -21.82
N LEU A 560 15.57 27.16 -22.10
CA LEU A 560 16.52 27.76 -23.03
C LEU A 560 17.88 28.09 -22.39
N ASN A 561 17.95 28.08 -21.06
CA ASN A 561 19.18 28.25 -20.30
C ASN A 561 19.70 26.88 -19.82
N PRO A 562 21.02 26.70 -19.58
CA PRO A 562 21.64 25.42 -19.20
C PRO A 562 21.29 24.97 -17.76
N THR A 563 20.06 25.22 -17.32
CA THR A 563 19.49 24.66 -16.09
C THR A 563 19.30 23.15 -16.25
N PRO A 564 19.37 22.38 -15.14
CA PRO A 564 19.24 20.92 -15.16
C PRO A 564 17.89 20.49 -15.74
N ASP A 565 17.84 19.26 -16.28
CA ASP A 565 16.63 18.57 -16.78
C ASP A 565 15.42 18.80 -15.86
N ILE A 566 14.63 19.84 -16.15
CA ILE A 566 13.49 20.24 -15.34
C ILE A 566 12.29 19.39 -15.75
N ALA A 567 11.63 18.77 -14.78
CA ALA A 567 10.41 18.00 -14.96
C ALA A 567 9.27 18.67 -14.19
N GLY A 568 8.03 18.57 -14.69
CA GLY A 568 6.91 19.12 -13.95
C GLY A 568 5.61 19.13 -14.72
N GLU A 569 4.61 19.77 -14.15
CA GLU A 569 3.30 19.91 -14.77
C GLU A 569 2.59 21.22 -14.41
N PHE A 570 1.75 21.67 -15.33
CA PHE A 570 0.79 22.76 -15.17
C PHE A 570 -0.63 22.24 -15.34
N GLY A 571 -1.51 22.62 -14.43
CA GLY A 571 -2.95 22.48 -14.56
C GLY A 571 -3.66 23.81 -14.29
N PHE A 572 -4.59 24.18 -15.16
CA PHE A 572 -5.27 25.47 -15.13
C PHE A 572 -6.72 25.29 -14.64
N LYS A 573 -7.11 25.98 -13.57
CA LYS A 573 -8.47 25.87 -13.03
C LYS A 573 -9.42 26.83 -13.73
N GLY A 574 -10.48 26.29 -14.34
CA GLY A 574 -11.58 27.08 -14.89
C GLY A 574 -11.22 27.96 -16.09
N MET A 575 -10.02 27.80 -16.66
CA MET A 575 -9.59 28.52 -17.86
C MET A 575 -9.52 27.53 -19.03
N PRO A 576 -10.22 27.79 -20.15
CA PRO A 576 -10.04 26.99 -21.35
C PRO A 576 -8.62 27.20 -21.87
N LEU A 577 -7.86 26.11 -22.02
CA LEU A 577 -6.52 26.16 -22.60
C LEU A 577 -6.63 26.27 -24.12
N SER A 578 -6.13 27.37 -24.70
CA SER A 578 -6.14 27.54 -26.15
C SER A 578 -5.21 26.50 -26.81
N ARG A 579 -5.51 26.14 -28.07
CA ARG A 579 -4.68 25.19 -28.83
C ARG A 579 -3.24 25.70 -28.99
N ASP A 580 -3.09 27.00 -29.22
CA ASP A 580 -1.77 27.62 -29.43
C ASP A 580 -0.96 27.61 -28.14
N ASP A 581 -1.59 27.90 -26.99
CA ASP A 581 -0.92 27.83 -25.69
C ASP A 581 -0.53 26.40 -25.33
N ALA A 582 -1.44 25.43 -25.51
CA ALA A 582 -1.17 24.02 -25.27
C ALA A 582 0.00 23.52 -26.14
N THR A 583 -0.03 23.85 -27.43
CA THR A 583 1.03 23.49 -28.37
C THR A 583 2.36 24.12 -27.96
N THR A 584 2.34 25.37 -27.52
CA THR A 584 3.54 26.09 -27.07
C THR A 584 4.12 25.47 -25.81
N ILE A 585 3.30 25.16 -24.79
CA ILE A 585 3.73 24.47 -23.57
C ILE A 585 4.33 23.09 -23.92
N MET A 586 3.65 22.31 -24.77
CA MET A 586 4.10 20.98 -25.19
C MET A 586 5.39 21.02 -26.01
N SER A 587 5.70 22.14 -26.67
CA SER A 587 6.94 22.33 -27.43
C SER A 587 8.18 22.39 -26.51
N TYR A 588 8.00 22.78 -25.25
CA TYR A 588 9.05 22.75 -24.23
C TYR A 588 9.22 21.37 -23.59
N GLY A 589 8.17 20.53 -23.59
CA GLY A 589 8.15 19.21 -22.96
C GLY A 589 6.74 18.80 -22.52
N PRO A 590 6.54 17.58 -21.99
CA PRO A 590 5.23 17.09 -21.53
C PRO A 590 4.82 17.72 -20.18
N PHE A 591 4.68 19.04 -20.16
CA PHE A 591 4.43 19.83 -18.94
C PHE A 591 2.94 20.12 -18.69
N LEU A 592 2.02 19.51 -19.43
CA LEU A 592 0.58 19.63 -19.16
C LEU A 592 0.11 18.49 -18.27
N SER A 593 -0.72 18.80 -17.27
CA SER A 593 -1.33 17.77 -16.43
C SER A 593 -2.29 16.88 -17.22
N MET A 594 -2.45 15.62 -16.80
CA MET A 594 -3.24 14.61 -17.51
C MET A 594 -4.65 15.06 -17.92
N PRO A 595 -5.44 15.76 -17.09
CA PRO A 595 -6.75 16.27 -17.50
C PRO A 595 -6.70 17.18 -18.73
N HIS A 596 -5.66 18.04 -18.83
CA HIS A 596 -5.50 18.96 -19.94
C HIS A 596 -4.98 18.26 -21.20
N VAL A 597 -4.14 17.23 -21.03
CA VAL A 597 -3.68 16.39 -22.14
C VAL A 597 -4.87 15.69 -22.81
N VAL A 598 -5.78 15.13 -22.02
CA VAL A 598 -7.00 14.48 -22.55
C VAL A 598 -7.88 15.48 -23.31
N VAL A 599 -8.14 16.66 -22.73
CA VAL A 599 -8.94 17.71 -23.39
C VAL A 599 -8.29 18.19 -24.69
N PHE A 600 -6.96 18.36 -24.70
CA PHE A 600 -6.22 18.75 -25.90
C PHE A 600 -6.35 17.72 -27.03
N HIS A 601 -6.24 16.42 -26.71
CA HIS A 601 -6.39 15.37 -27.70
C HIS A 601 -7.82 15.22 -28.21
N MET A 602 -8.84 15.36 -27.36
CA MET A 602 -10.24 15.34 -27.80
C MET A 602 -10.56 16.48 -28.78
N ASN A 603 -10.03 17.68 -28.55
CA ASN A 603 -10.24 18.83 -29.43
C ASN A 603 -9.52 18.72 -30.80
N LEU A 604 -8.52 17.85 -30.91
CA LEU A 604 -7.86 17.55 -32.19
C LEU A 604 -8.72 16.64 -33.08
N GLU A 605 -9.52 15.76 -32.48
CA GLU A 605 -10.40 14.84 -33.20
C GLU A 605 -11.67 15.55 -33.72
N ASP A 606 -12.23 16.49 -32.96
CA ASP A 606 -13.45 17.23 -33.35
C ASP A 606 -13.24 18.25 -34.48
N ASN A 607 -12.00 18.69 -34.71
CA ASN A 607 -11.67 19.57 -35.85
C ASN A 607 -11.23 18.79 -37.10
N GLY A 608 -11.43 17.48 -37.11
CA GLY A 608 -11.35 16.66 -38.31
C GLY A 608 -12.51 16.97 -39.25
N GLU A 609 -12.33 17.96 -40.13
CA GLU A 609 -12.82 17.84 -41.50
C GLU A 609 -12.28 16.52 -42.07
N VAL A 610 -13.15 15.50 -42.01
CA VAL A 610 -13.18 14.35 -42.93
C VAL A 610 -14.05 14.74 -44.11
#